data_AF-A0A7L3Y9L3-F1
#
_entry.id   AF-A0A7L3Y9L3-F1
#
_cell.length_a   1.000
_cell.length_b   1.000
_cell.length_c   1.000
_cell.angle_alpha   90.00
_cell.angle_beta   90.00
_cell.angle_gamma   90.00
#
_symmetry.space_group_name_H-M   'P 1'
#
loop_
_entity.id
_entity.type
_entity.pdbx_description
1 polymer ?
#
loop_
_entity_poly.entity_id
_entity_poly.type
_entity_poly.pdbx_seq_one_letter_code
_entity_poly.pdbx_strand_id
1 'polypeptide(L)'
;PDEKRLEGLSKQLDWDVRSIQRWFRQRRNQEKPSTLTKFCESMWRFTFYLYIFTYGVRFLKKTPWLWNTRQCWNGYPYQPLMPDLHYYYIVELSFYWSLMFSQFIDIKRKDFGIMFTHHIVTVTLITFSYVTNLTRVGTLTLCLHDAADVVLEAAKMANYCKCQKLSDLLFLTFAIVFIVSRLGIYPLW
;
A
#
# COMPACT_ATOMS: atom_id res chain seq x y z
N PRO A 1 -21.83 13.77 -20.15
CA PRO A 1 -22.80 14.88 -20.11
C PRO A 1 -24.19 14.37 -20.47
N ASP A 2 -25.24 14.92 -19.86
CA ASP A 2 -26.62 14.57 -20.17
C ASP A 2 -27.00 15.01 -21.59
N GLU A 3 -28.03 14.39 -22.15
CA GLU A 3 -28.46 14.55 -23.53
C GLU A 3 -28.81 16.01 -23.87
N LYS A 4 -29.56 16.70 -23.00
CA LYS A 4 -29.88 18.14 -23.14
C LYS A 4 -28.63 19.03 -23.20
N ARG A 5 -27.57 18.65 -22.47
CA ARG A 5 -26.30 19.39 -22.44
C ARG A 5 -25.48 19.14 -23.72
N LEU A 6 -25.58 17.95 -24.31
CA LEU A 6 -24.94 17.63 -25.59
C LEU A 6 -25.60 18.39 -26.75
N GLU A 7 -26.94 18.47 -26.78
CA GLU A 7 -27.67 19.23 -27.80
C GLU A 7 -27.40 20.73 -27.73
N GLY A 8 -27.34 21.30 -26.52
CA GLY A 8 -26.96 22.70 -26.33
C GLY A 8 -25.56 23.01 -26.85
N LEU A 9 -24.59 22.14 -26.57
CA LEU A 9 -23.22 22.25 -27.07
C LEU A 9 -23.14 22.07 -28.60
N SER A 10 -23.95 21.18 -29.17
CA SER A 10 -24.04 20.98 -30.62
C SER A 10 -24.47 22.25 -31.34
N LYS A 11 -25.51 22.94 -30.83
CA LYS A 11 -25.96 24.22 -31.39
C LYS A 11 -24.95 25.35 -31.22
N GLN A 12 -24.21 25.39 -30.11
CA GLN A 12 -23.22 26.44 -29.86
C GLN A 12 -21.95 26.28 -30.69
N LEU A 13 -21.50 25.05 -30.88
CA LEU A 13 -20.23 24.74 -31.56
C LEU A 13 -20.41 24.44 -33.05
N ASP A 14 -21.67 24.35 -33.52
CA ASP A 14 -22.05 23.88 -34.86
C ASP A 14 -21.42 22.51 -35.20
N TRP A 15 -21.33 21.65 -34.19
CA TRP A 15 -20.76 20.31 -34.29
C TRP A 15 -21.85 19.26 -34.14
N ASP A 16 -21.68 18.13 -34.81
CA ASP A 16 -22.58 17.00 -34.59
C ASP A 16 -22.42 16.42 -33.17
N VAL A 17 -23.53 15.91 -32.62
CA VAL A 17 -23.56 15.35 -31.26
C VAL A 17 -22.56 14.19 -31.08
N ARG A 18 -22.31 13.39 -32.12
CA ARG A 18 -21.37 12.26 -32.05
C ARG A 18 -19.92 12.74 -31.96
N SER A 19 -19.56 13.82 -32.65
CA SER A 19 -18.24 14.46 -32.56
C SER A 19 -18.00 15.04 -31.18
N ILE A 20 -19.01 15.68 -30.58
CA ILE A 20 -18.94 16.17 -29.19
C ILE A 20 -18.78 15.00 -28.21
N GLN A 21 -19.55 13.93 -28.37
CA GLN A 21 -19.41 12.71 -27.56
C GLN A 21 -18.01 12.08 -27.71
N ARG A 22 -17.49 11.99 -28.94
CA ARG A 22 -16.16 11.49 -29.25
C ARG A 22 -15.09 12.36 -28.60
N TRP A 23 -15.23 13.69 -28.68
CA TRP A 23 -14.34 14.63 -28.04
C TRP A 23 -14.31 14.44 -26.52
N PHE A 24 -15.48 14.38 -25.85
CA PHE A 24 -15.53 14.10 -24.40
C PHE A 24 -14.93 12.73 -24.04
N ARG A 25 -15.11 11.71 -24.88
CA ARG A 25 -14.49 10.40 -24.69
C ARG A 25 -12.97 10.47 -24.84
N GLN A 26 -12.46 11.18 -25.84
CA GLN A 26 -11.02 11.39 -26.04
C GLN A 26 -10.41 12.23 -24.91
N ARG A 27 -11.05 13.34 -24.52
CA ARG A 27 -10.62 14.21 -23.43
C ARG A 27 -10.51 13.46 -22.10
N ARG A 28 -11.54 12.69 -21.73
CA ARG A 28 -11.49 11.82 -20.54
C ARG A 28 -10.40 10.74 -20.64
N ASN A 29 -10.11 10.25 -21.84
CA ASN A 29 -9.02 9.29 -22.04
C ASN A 29 -7.64 9.94 -21.95
N GLN A 30 -7.49 11.21 -22.31
CA GLN A 30 -6.26 11.99 -22.12
C GLN A 30 -6.03 12.35 -20.65
N GLU A 31 -7.09 12.55 -19.87
CA GLU A 31 -7.02 12.78 -18.43
C GLU A 31 -6.73 11.50 -17.63
N LYS A 32 -6.76 10.32 -18.27
CA LYS A 32 -6.37 9.08 -17.60
C LYS A 32 -4.85 9.10 -17.38
N PRO A 33 -4.38 8.80 -16.17
CA PRO A 33 -2.97 8.73 -15.89
C PRO A 33 -2.32 7.65 -16.75
N SER A 34 -1.13 7.98 -17.27
CA SER A 34 -0.37 7.09 -18.13
C SER A 34 -0.02 5.78 -17.40
N THR A 35 0.14 4.70 -18.16
CA THR A 35 0.65 3.43 -17.62
C THR A 35 2.01 3.62 -16.94
N LEU A 36 2.85 4.51 -17.46
CA LEU A 36 4.15 4.85 -16.89
C LEU A 36 4.01 5.51 -15.51
N THR A 37 3.07 6.44 -15.33
CA THR A 37 2.79 7.07 -14.03
C THR A 37 2.41 6.03 -12.98
N LYS A 38 1.53 5.09 -13.33
CA LYS A 38 1.13 3.98 -12.45
C LYS A 38 2.30 3.05 -12.13
N PHE A 39 3.15 2.78 -13.12
CA PHE A 39 4.35 1.99 -12.94
C PHE A 39 5.33 2.66 -11.99
N CYS A 40 5.62 3.95 -12.16
CA CYS A 40 6.50 4.70 -11.27
C CYS A 40 5.96 4.75 -9.83
N GLU A 41 4.64 4.97 -9.67
CA GLU A 41 3.97 4.94 -8.36
C GLU A 41 4.16 3.57 -7.67
N SER A 42 3.93 2.46 -8.39
CA SER A 42 4.15 1.12 -7.85
C SER A 42 5.63 0.79 -7.62
N MET A 43 6.52 1.25 -8.48
CA MET A 43 7.96 1.01 -8.35
C MET A 43 8.55 1.71 -7.12
N TRP A 44 8.13 2.94 -6.84
CA TRP A 44 8.52 3.66 -5.63
C TRP A 44 8.09 2.89 -4.37
N ARG A 45 6.81 2.49 -4.31
CA ARG A 45 6.27 1.69 -3.18
C ARG A 45 6.98 0.36 -3.05
N PHE A 46 7.19 -0.37 -4.15
CA PHE A 46 7.92 -1.63 -4.19
C PHE A 46 9.34 -1.49 -3.59
N THR A 47 10.07 -0.45 -4.02
CA THR A 47 11.44 -0.22 -3.56
C THR A 47 11.48 0.03 -2.05
N PHE A 48 10.55 0.84 -1.54
CA PHE A 48 10.42 1.08 -0.11
C PHE A 48 10.07 -0.19 0.66
N TYR A 49 9.00 -0.89 0.25
CA TYR A 49 8.55 -2.12 0.93
C TYR A 49 9.64 -3.20 0.93
N LEU A 50 10.37 -3.36 -0.18
CA LEU A 50 11.46 -4.32 -0.25
C LEU A 50 12.59 -3.96 0.73
N TYR A 51 12.97 -2.67 0.79
CA TYR A 51 14.00 -2.20 1.71
C TYR A 51 13.59 -2.41 3.17
N ILE A 52 12.41 -1.94 3.57
CA ILE A 52 11.93 -1.97 4.95
C ILE A 52 11.66 -3.41 5.41
N PHE A 53 11.11 -4.26 4.55
CA PHE A 53 10.91 -5.68 4.83
C PHE A 53 12.23 -6.42 5.04
N THR A 54 13.22 -6.20 4.16
CA THR A 54 14.53 -6.85 4.33
C THR A 54 15.27 -6.36 5.56
N TYR A 55 15.08 -5.09 5.95
CA TYR A 55 15.57 -4.56 7.23
C TYR A 55 14.88 -5.26 8.41
N GLY A 56 13.54 -5.30 8.42
CA GLY A 56 12.74 -5.94 9.47
C GLY A 56 13.09 -7.42 9.67
N VAL A 57 13.21 -8.20 8.59
CA VAL A 57 13.63 -9.61 8.66
C VAL A 57 15.03 -9.77 9.25
N ARG A 58 15.99 -8.92 8.84
CA ARG A 58 17.37 -8.97 9.38
C ARG A 58 17.42 -8.62 10.87
N PHE A 59 16.62 -7.64 11.30
CA PHE A 59 16.50 -7.27 12.69
C PHE A 59 15.84 -8.39 13.50
N LEU A 60 14.66 -8.86 13.10
CA LEU A 60 13.90 -9.89 13.82
C LEU A 60 14.63 -11.23 13.93
N LYS A 61 15.45 -11.60 12.95
CA LYS A 61 16.28 -12.82 13.05
C LYS A 61 17.24 -12.82 14.24
N LYS A 62 17.64 -11.64 14.72
CA LYS A 62 18.52 -11.48 15.89
C LYS A 62 17.76 -11.44 17.21
N THR A 63 16.43 -11.35 17.18
CA THR A 63 15.63 -11.11 18.38
C THR A 63 14.95 -12.39 18.86
N PRO A 64 14.85 -12.61 20.19
CA PRO A 64 14.26 -13.85 20.72
C PRO A 64 12.75 -13.92 20.51
N TRP A 65 12.07 -12.78 20.35
CA TRP A 65 10.62 -12.74 20.18
C TRP A 65 10.14 -13.16 18.79
N LEU A 66 11.02 -13.29 17.80
CA LEU A 66 10.69 -13.91 16.51
C LEU A 66 10.46 -15.44 16.64
N TRP A 67 11.03 -16.07 17.66
CA TRP A 67 10.90 -17.52 17.85
C TRP A 67 9.93 -17.87 18.97
N ASN A 68 9.78 -16.98 19.95
CA ASN A 68 8.88 -17.16 21.08
C ASN A 68 8.16 -15.85 21.40
N THR A 69 6.89 -15.74 20.98
CA THR A 69 6.03 -14.56 21.17
C THR A 69 5.78 -14.23 22.65
N ARG A 70 5.97 -15.18 23.57
CA ARG A 70 5.90 -14.88 25.02
C ARG A 70 6.97 -13.87 25.46
N GLN A 71 8.10 -13.82 24.76
CA GLN A 71 9.16 -12.83 25.02
C GLN A 71 8.73 -11.40 24.67
N CYS A 72 7.67 -11.20 23.89
CA CYS A 72 7.09 -9.88 23.67
C CYS A 72 6.55 -9.26 24.95
N TRP A 73 6.09 -10.08 25.91
CA TRP A 73 5.47 -9.61 27.15
C TRP A 73 6.46 -9.52 28.31
N ASN A 74 7.64 -10.13 28.16
CA ASN A 74 8.66 -10.12 29.20
C ASN A 74 9.18 -8.70 29.44
N GLY A 75 9.00 -8.20 30.66
CA GLY A 75 9.39 -6.84 31.07
C GLY A 75 8.51 -5.72 30.53
N TYR A 76 7.34 -6.02 29.93
CA TYR A 76 6.38 -4.98 29.55
C TYR A 76 5.76 -4.33 30.80
N PRO A 77 5.56 -2.99 30.85
CA PRO A 77 5.84 -2.00 29.80
C PRO A 77 7.25 -1.38 29.84
N TYR A 78 8.13 -1.82 30.74
CA TYR A 78 9.48 -1.25 30.94
C TYR A 78 10.55 -1.92 30.06
N GLN A 79 10.27 -2.09 28.78
CA GLN A 79 11.21 -2.67 27.83
C GLN A 79 12.16 -1.59 27.30
N PRO A 80 13.49 -1.85 27.23
CA PRO A 80 14.42 -0.89 26.67
C PRO A 80 14.20 -0.76 25.16
N LEU A 81 14.01 0.48 24.69
CA LEU A 81 13.89 0.77 23.26
C LEU A 81 15.28 0.73 22.62
N MET A 82 15.51 -0.26 21.77
CA MET A 82 16.75 -0.35 21.00
C MET A 82 16.77 0.70 19.87
N PRO A 83 17.92 1.31 19.55
CA PRO A 83 18.00 2.29 18.46
C PRO A 83 17.52 1.74 17.11
N ASP A 84 17.93 0.51 16.76
CA ASP A 84 17.49 -0.16 15.51
C ASP A 84 15.97 -0.31 15.43
N LEU A 85 15.36 -0.68 16.56
CA LEU A 85 13.90 -0.81 16.71
C LEU A 85 13.20 0.54 16.55
N HIS A 86 13.76 1.60 17.13
CA HIS A 86 13.27 2.96 16.97
C HIS A 86 13.31 3.40 15.51
N TYR A 87 14.44 3.23 14.81
CA TYR A 87 14.56 3.60 13.41
C TYR A 87 13.60 2.82 12.52
N TYR A 88 13.42 1.52 12.79
CA TYR A 88 12.45 0.70 12.07
C TYR A 88 11.05 1.32 12.13
N TYR A 89 10.58 1.61 13.34
CA TYR A 89 9.27 2.22 13.59
C TYR A 89 9.10 3.59 12.96
N ILE A 90 10.09 4.48 13.14
CA ILE A 90 9.98 5.86 12.65
C ILE A 90 9.99 5.91 11.13
N VAL A 91 10.82 5.10 10.46
CA VAL A 91 10.86 5.02 9.01
C VAL A 91 9.54 4.51 8.45
N GLU A 92 9.01 3.43 9.05
CA GLU A 92 7.76 2.82 8.62
C GLU A 92 6.56 3.74 8.87
N LEU A 93 6.48 4.36 10.05
CA LEU A 93 5.46 5.37 10.38
C LEU A 93 5.52 6.56 9.42
N SER A 94 6.71 7.08 9.13
CA SER A 94 6.89 8.21 8.21
C SER A 94 6.40 7.88 6.80
N PHE A 95 6.64 6.64 6.35
CA PHE A 95 6.15 6.18 5.06
C PHE A 95 4.63 6.05 5.03
N TYR A 96 4.00 5.47 6.05
CA TYR A 96 2.53 5.42 6.11
C TYR A 96 1.89 6.82 6.19
N TRP A 97 2.52 7.78 6.88
CA TRP A 97 2.12 9.19 6.81
C TRP A 97 2.26 9.77 5.40
N SER A 98 3.36 9.47 4.71
CA SER A 98 3.57 9.92 3.33
C SER A 98 2.51 9.35 2.39
N LEU A 99 2.10 8.08 2.55
CA LEU A 99 1.01 7.46 1.81
C LEU A 99 -0.35 8.08 2.16
N MET A 100 -0.56 8.41 3.44
CA MET A 100 -1.78 9.04 3.91
C MET A 100 -2.03 10.39 3.23
N PHE A 101 -0.99 11.17 2.96
CA PHE A 101 -1.11 12.46 2.27
C PHE A 101 -0.98 12.37 0.74
N SER A 102 -0.07 11.53 0.23
CA SER A 102 0.14 11.40 -1.22
C SER A 102 -1.11 10.91 -1.94
N GLN A 103 -1.98 10.11 -1.31
CA GLN A 103 -3.23 9.66 -1.93
C GLN A 103 -4.19 10.79 -2.38
N PHE A 104 -4.05 12.02 -1.85
CA PHE A 104 -4.83 13.18 -2.32
C PHE A 104 -4.32 13.73 -3.65
N ILE A 105 -3.04 13.51 -3.95
CA ILE A 105 -2.32 13.97 -5.15
C ILE A 105 -2.23 12.85 -6.19
N ASP A 106 -2.07 11.60 -5.71
CA ASP A 106 -1.99 10.40 -6.52
C ASP A 106 -3.26 10.17 -7.35
N ILE A 107 -3.14 9.20 -8.25
CA ILE A 107 -4.24 8.77 -9.12
C ILE A 107 -5.44 8.38 -8.27
N LYS A 108 -6.52 9.17 -8.33
CA LYS A 108 -7.78 8.85 -7.64
C LYS A 108 -8.34 7.52 -8.13
N ARG A 109 -8.40 6.55 -7.21
CA ARG A 109 -8.99 5.23 -7.44
C ARG A 109 -10.37 5.14 -6.79
N LYS A 110 -11.19 4.17 -7.21
CA LYS A 110 -12.57 4.00 -6.71
C LYS A 110 -12.61 3.58 -5.23
N ASP A 111 -11.53 2.99 -4.75
CA ASP A 111 -11.27 2.52 -3.39
C ASP A 111 -10.63 3.59 -2.48
N PHE A 112 -10.59 4.85 -2.91
CA PHE A 112 -9.99 5.96 -2.14
C PHE A 112 -10.45 6.00 -0.68
N GLY A 113 -11.76 5.97 -0.41
CA GLY A 113 -12.27 6.07 0.97
C GLY A 113 -11.83 4.91 1.86
N ILE A 114 -11.84 3.68 1.33
CA ILE A 114 -11.43 2.48 2.06
C ILE A 114 -9.94 2.55 2.38
N MET A 115 -9.11 2.90 1.38
CA MET A 115 -7.67 3.04 1.57
C MET A 115 -7.33 4.20 2.51
N PHE A 116 -8.03 5.33 2.44
CA PHE A 116 -7.84 6.46 3.35
C PHE A 116 -8.09 6.06 4.81
N THR A 117 -9.23 5.43 5.08
CA THR A 117 -9.55 4.89 6.41
C THR A 117 -8.53 3.86 6.86
N HIS A 118 -8.08 2.97 5.96
CA HIS A 118 -7.03 2.02 6.27
C HIS A 118 -5.73 2.70 6.73
N HIS A 119 -5.25 3.74 6.03
CA HIS A 119 -4.05 4.46 6.43
C HIS A 119 -4.20 5.15 7.80
N ILE A 120 -5.37 5.73 8.09
CA ILE A 120 -5.66 6.31 9.42
C ILE A 120 -5.54 5.24 10.52
N VAL A 121 -6.16 4.08 10.30
CA VAL A 121 -6.11 2.97 11.25
C VAL A 121 -4.68 2.47 11.43
N THR A 122 -3.94 2.25 10.34
CA THR A 122 -2.55 1.77 10.39
C THR A 122 -1.63 2.76 11.10
N VAL A 123 -1.70 4.05 10.78
CA VAL A 123 -0.91 5.10 11.45
C VAL A 123 -1.23 5.17 12.94
N THR A 124 -2.51 5.05 13.29
CA THR A 124 -2.97 5.06 14.69
C THR A 124 -2.47 3.82 15.44
N LEU A 125 -2.55 2.63 14.84
CA LEU A 125 -2.07 1.38 15.43
C LEU A 125 -0.55 1.40 15.65
N ILE A 126 0.23 1.88 14.68
CA ILE A 126 1.69 2.00 14.80
C ILE A 126 2.04 2.99 15.91
N THR A 127 1.41 4.17 15.92
CA THR A 127 1.65 5.20 16.93
C THR A 127 1.28 4.71 18.32
N PHE A 128 0.11 4.07 18.46
CA PHE A 128 -0.34 3.50 19.72
C PHE A 128 0.60 2.41 20.23
N SER A 129 1.00 1.49 19.36
CA SER A 129 1.98 0.43 19.69
C SER A 129 3.31 1.02 20.16
N TYR A 130 3.77 2.10 19.54
CA TYR A 130 5.01 2.76 19.91
C TYR A 130 4.92 3.48 21.26
N VAL A 131 3.86 4.27 21.48
CA VAL A 131 3.67 5.05 22.73
C VAL A 131 3.42 4.16 23.94
N THR A 132 2.74 3.02 23.75
CA THR A 132 2.48 2.04 24.83
C THR A 132 3.64 1.05 25.04
N ASN A 133 4.73 1.19 24.30
CA ASN A 133 5.87 0.28 24.32
C ASN A 133 5.52 -1.18 23.97
N LEU A 134 4.51 -1.40 23.13
CA LEU A 134 4.18 -2.69 22.51
C LEU A 134 5.06 -2.97 21.28
N THR A 135 6.29 -2.45 21.27
CA THR A 135 7.19 -2.38 20.11
C THR A 135 7.62 -3.76 19.63
N ARG A 136 7.82 -4.73 20.54
CA ARG A 136 8.12 -6.12 20.18
C ARG A 136 6.99 -6.79 19.40
N VAL A 137 5.74 -6.64 19.84
CA VAL A 137 4.57 -7.19 19.13
C VAL A 137 4.35 -6.46 17.81
N GLY A 138 4.50 -5.14 17.81
CA GLY A 138 4.26 -4.38 16.60
C GLY A 138 5.32 -4.61 15.52
N THR A 139 6.62 -4.79 15.84
CA THR A 139 7.62 -5.18 14.80
C THR A 139 7.29 -6.49 14.09
N LEU A 140 6.75 -7.46 14.83
CA LEU A 140 6.32 -8.72 14.24
C LEU A 140 5.11 -8.52 13.32
N THR A 141 4.16 -7.69 13.78
CA THR A 141 2.97 -7.33 13.00
C THR A 141 3.37 -6.61 11.71
N LEU A 142 4.22 -5.59 11.80
CA LEU A 142 4.76 -4.80 10.69
C LEU A 142 5.46 -5.70 9.66
N CYS A 143 6.41 -6.52 10.09
CA CYS A 143 7.12 -7.42 9.19
C CYS A 143 6.20 -8.44 8.49
N LEU A 144 5.18 -8.97 9.18
CA LEU A 144 4.19 -9.88 8.58
C LEU A 144 3.27 -9.17 7.59
N HIS A 145 2.99 -7.89 7.81
CA HIS A 145 2.15 -7.06 6.95
C HIS A 145 2.91 -6.70 5.66
N ASP A 146 4.14 -6.20 5.78
CA ASP A 146 4.96 -5.75 4.65
C ASP A 146 5.31 -6.87 3.66
N ALA A 147 5.39 -8.12 4.12
CA ALA A 147 5.75 -9.27 3.28
C ALA A 147 4.83 -9.42 2.05
N ALA A 148 3.52 -9.19 2.23
CA ALA A 148 2.55 -9.29 1.14
C ALA A 148 2.65 -8.09 0.19
N ASP A 149 2.91 -6.90 0.71
CA ASP A 149 2.91 -5.66 -0.07
C ASP A 149 4.06 -5.60 -1.08
N VAL A 150 5.22 -6.17 -0.76
CA VAL A 150 6.34 -6.34 -1.71
C VAL A 150 5.88 -7.13 -2.95
N VAL A 151 5.20 -8.26 -2.74
CA VAL A 151 4.75 -9.13 -3.84
C VAL A 151 3.62 -8.47 -4.62
N LEU A 152 2.72 -7.76 -3.94
CA LEU A 152 1.61 -7.04 -4.55
C LEU A 152 2.09 -5.92 -5.49
N GLU A 153 3.05 -5.09 -5.06
CA GLU A 153 3.57 -4.01 -5.90
C GLU A 153 4.37 -4.58 -7.10
N ALA A 154 5.10 -5.69 -6.91
CA ALA A 154 5.73 -6.40 -8.02
C ALA A 154 4.70 -6.92 -9.05
N ALA A 155 3.57 -7.48 -8.59
CA ALA A 155 2.50 -7.96 -9.47
C ALA A 155 1.88 -6.81 -10.29
N LYS A 156 1.68 -5.63 -9.67
CA LYS A 156 1.20 -4.41 -10.35
C LYS A 156 2.19 -3.94 -11.41
N MET A 157 3.48 -3.88 -11.09
CA MET A 157 4.54 -3.52 -12.04
C MET A 157 4.54 -4.47 -13.26
N ALA A 158 4.48 -5.78 -13.05
CA ALA A 158 4.40 -6.78 -14.12
C ALA A 158 3.15 -6.59 -15.01
N ASN A 159 2.00 -6.26 -14.40
CA ASN A 159 0.76 -5.95 -15.13
C ASN A 159 0.93 -4.71 -16.02
N TYR A 160 1.55 -3.64 -15.50
CA TYR A 160 1.79 -2.42 -16.26
C TYR A 160 2.78 -2.61 -17.41
N CYS A 161 3.73 -3.55 -17.28
CA CYS A 161 4.61 -4.00 -18.36
C CYS A 161 3.94 -4.93 -19.38
N LYS A 162 2.65 -5.27 -19.20
CA LYS A 162 1.89 -6.24 -20.02
C LYS A 162 2.44 -7.68 -19.95
N CYS A 163 3.16 -8.03 -18.89
CA CYS A 163 3.68 -9.37 -18.65
C CYS A 163 2.65 -10.22 -17.88
N GLN A 164 1.55 -10.60 -18.54
CA GLN A 164 0.38 -11.21 -17.87
C GLN A 164 0.74 -12.47 -17.06
N LYS A 165 1.47 -13.43 -17.65
CA LYS A 165 1.86 -14.67 -16.95
C LYS A 165 2.63 -14.41 -15.64
N LEU A 166 3.54 -13.44 -15.66
CA LEU A 166 4.32 -13.05 -14.48
C LEU A 166 3.44 -12.33 -13.46
N SER A 167 2.54 -11.45 -13.92
CA SER A 167 1.61 -10.74 -13.04
C SER A 167 0.67 -11.72 -12.32
N ASP A 168 0.12 -12.70 -13.03
CA ASP A 168 -0.79 -13.70 -12.44
C ASP A 168 -0.06 -14.59 -11.43
N LEU A 169 1.18 -15.00 -11.74
CA LEU A 169 2.02 -15.78 -10.82
C LEU A 169 2.35 -14.99 -9.54
N LEU A 170 2.75 -13.72 -9.69
CA LEU A 170 3.05 -12.84 -8.56
C LEU A 170 1.79 -12.55 -7.74
N PHE A 171 0.64 -12.36 -8.39
CA PHE A 171 -0.63 -12.13 -7.70
C PHE A 171 -1.09 -13.37 -6.91
N LEU A 172 -0.92 -14.57 -7.48
CA LEU A 172 -1.16 -15.82 -6.76
C LEU A 172 -0.23 -15.95 -5.55
N THR A 173 1.06 -15.66 -5.74
CA THR A 173 2.04 -15.67 -4.65
C THR A 173 1.67 -14.68 -3.55
N PHE A 174 1.24 -13.47 -3.92
CA PHE A 174 0.71 -12.48 -3.00
C PHE A 174 -0.48 -13.03 -2.20
N ALA A 175 -1.45 -13.65 -2.87
CA ALA A 175 -2.63 -14.21 -2.21
C ALA A 175 -2.25 -15.28 -1.17
N ILE A 176 -1.31 -16.17 -1.51
CA ILE A 176 -0.80 -17.19 -0.58
C ILE A 176 -0.13 -16.52 0.62
N VAL A 177 0.81 -15.60 0.38
CA VAL A 177 1.55 -14.89 1.44
C VAL A 177 0.59 -14.12 2.34
N PHE A 178 -0.39 -13.43 1.76
CA PHE A 178 -1.40 -12.66 2.48
C PHE A 178 -2.26 -13.56 3.38
N ILE A 179 -2.78 -14.67 2.84
CA ILE A 179 -3.62 -15.61 3.60
C ILE A 179 -2.81 -16.23 4.73
N VAL A 180 -1.60 -16.73 4.45
CA VAL A 180 -0.75 -17.39 5.46
C VAL A 180 -0.34 -16.41 6.54
N SER A 181 0.06 -15.18 6.18
CA SER A 181 0.50 -14.20 7.17
C SER A 181 -0.66 -13.72 8.06
N ARG A 182 -1.84 -13.47 7.49
CA ARG A 182 -3.01 -12.91 8.20
C ARG A 182 -3.86 -13.93 8.93
N LEU A 183 -4.07 -15.11 8.35
CA LEU A 183 -5.01 -16.13 8.87
C LEU A 183 -4.29 -17.32 9.48
N GLY A 184 -3.04 -17.57 9.11
CA GLY A 184 -2.21 -18.63 9.68
C GLY A 184 -1.38 -18.10 10.83
N ILE A 185 -0.37 -17.30 10.52
CA ILE A 185 0.66 -16.89 11.49
C ILE A 185 0.07 -15.92 12.51
N TYR A 186 -0.50 -14.79 12.08
CA TYR A 186 -0.95 -13.76 13.01
C TYR A 186 -1.90 -14.24 14.14
N PRO A 187 -2.88 -15.14 13.92
CA PRO A 187 -3.75 -15.62 14.99
C PRO A 187 -3.22 -16.86 15.76
N LEU A 188 -2.29 -17.63 15.19
CA LEU A 188 -1.84 -18.92 15.78
C LEU A 188 -0.44 -18.85 16.42
N TRP A 189 0.28 -17.75 16.23
CA TRP A 189 1.68 -17.57 16.62
C TRP A 189 1.82 -16.72 17.89
#